data_AF-A0A0G3B8K4-F1
#
_entry.id   AF-A0A0G3B8K4-F1
#
_cell.length_a   1.000
_cell.length_b   1.000
_cell.length_c   1.000
_cell.angle_alpha   90.00
_cell.angle_beta   90.00
_cell.angle_gamma   90.00
#
_symmetry.space_group_name_H-M   'P 1'
#
loop_
_entity.id
_entity.type
_entity.pdbx_description
1 polymer ?
#
loop_
_entity_poly.entity_id
_entity_poly.type
_entity_poly.pdbx_seq_one_letter_code
_entity_poly.pdbx_strand_id
1 'polypeptide(L)'
;MGEISVKTGDNARNGGKNSLNRLIRCVCGKKIGPDPRNFNQRVSLGRHDLLIRTFPKGAFRLKGEQIDGSFLLNNETYLVEAKWHSTKTGNADLHAFHGKLDQKISWARGVFISWAGFTKSGLDAWGRGKKVICVSGYDLVLMLKNNISFRMLMEEKIRRAAETGNLYIKIDEIYPNISK
;
A
#
# COMPACT_ATOMS: atom_id res chain seq x y z
N MET A 1 -3.96 -13.51 -50.28
CA MET A 1 -2.69 -12.88 -49.84
C MET A 1 -3.03 -11.52 -49.25
N GLY A 2 -2.91 -11.18 -47.98
CA GLY A 2 -2.73 -11.90 -46.72
C GLY A 2 -3.21 -10.92 -45.64
N GLU A 3 -4.10 -11.37 -44.75
CA GLU A 3 -4.64 -10.55 -43.64
C GLU A 3 -3.57 -10.36 -42.57
N ILE A 4 -3.33 -9.11 -42.17
CA ILE A 4 -2.48 -8.77 -41.03
C ILE A 4 -3.34 -8.75 -39.78
N SER A 5 -3.23 -9.84 -39.01
CA SER A 5 -3.81 -10.02 -37.69
C SER A 5 -3.18 -9.04 -36.68
N VAL A 6 -3.97 -8.11 -36.16
CA VAL A 6 -3.58 -7.29 -35.00
C VAL A 6 -3.79 -8.13 -33.74
N LYS A 7 -2.69 -8.68 -33.20
CA LYS A 7 -2.70 -9.31 -31.88
C LYS A 7 -2.92 -8.22 -30.82
N THR A 8 -4.11 -8.20 -30.22
CA THR A 8 -4.35 -7.54 -28.93
C THR A 8 -3.50 -8.21 -27.87
N GLY A 9 -2.38 -7.59 -27.51
CA GLY A 9 -1.57 -7.97 -26.37
C GLY A 9 -2.27 -7.61 -25.07
N ASP A 10 -2.76 -8.63 -24.38
CA ASP A 10 -3.44 -8.54 -23.09
C ASP A 10 -2.59 -7.97 -21.95
N ASN A 11 -3.24 -7.13 -21.14
CA ASN A 11 -3.10 -6.97 -19.69
C ASN A 11 -1.71 -6.97 -19.03
N ALA A 12 -1.08 -5.79 -18.97
CA ALA A 12 -0.14 -5.45 -17.89
C ALA A 12 -0.17 -3.98 -17.43
N ARG A 13 -1.01 -3.12 -18.03
CA ARG A 13 -0.87 -1.65 -17.91
C ARG A 13 -1.81 -0.97 -16.91
N ASN A 14 -2.65 -1.73 -16.20
CA ASN A 14 -3.70 -1.20 -15.29
C ASN A 14 -3.53 -1.59 -13.80
N GLY A 15 -2.43 -2.23 -13.40
CA GLY A 15 -2.27 -2.82 -12.05
C GLY A 15 -2.44 -1.85 -10.88
N GLY A 16 -1.77 -0.69 -10.91
CA GLY A 16 -1.68 0.23 -9.77
C GLY A 16 -2.95 1.06 -9.47
N LYS A 17 -3.64 1.54 -10.52
CA LYS A 17 -4.95 2.21 -10.33
C LYS A 17 -6.03 1.24 -9.86
N ASN A 18 -5.90 -0.03 -10.24
CA ASN A 18 -6.82 -1.09 -9.81
C ASN A 18 -6.55 -1.55 -8.38
N SER A 19 -5.29 -1.57 -7.93
CA SER A 19 -4.93 -2.03 -6.58
C SER A 19 -5.40 -1.05 -5.49
N LEU A 20 -5.21 0.26 -5.67
CA LEU A 20 -5.67 1.26 -4.71
C LEU A 20 -7.21 1.33 -4.64
N ASN A 21 -7.88 1.31 -5.80
CA ASN A 21 -9.34 1.26 -5.85
C ASN A 21 -9.89 -0.03 -5.24
N ARG A 22 -9.18 -1.14 -5.37
CA ARG A 22 -9.55 -2.42 -4.74
C ARG A 22 -9.28 -2.41 -3.23
N LEU A 23 -8.20 -1.78 -2.78
CA LEU A 23 -7.94 -1.53 -1.36
C LEU A 23 -9.06 -0.68 -0.75
N ILE A 24 -9.38 0.46 -1.36
CA ILE A 24 -10.47 1.33 -0.91
C ILE A 24 -11.81 0.58 -0.93
N ARG A 25 -12.12 -0.22 -1.95
CA ARG A 25 -13.34 -1.06 -1.93
C ARG A 25 -13.32 -2.10 -0.80
N CYS A 26 -12.20 -2.77 -0.59
CA CYS A 26 -12.06 -3.82 0.41
C CYS A 26 -12.14 -3.28 1.83
N VAL A 27 -11.53 -2.11 2.06
CA VAL A 27 -11.49 -1.46 3.37
C VAL A 27 -12.80 -0.74 3.64
N CYS A 28 -13.43 -0.14 2.62
CA CYS A 28 -14.51 0.83 2.79
C CYS A 28 -15.90 0.39 2.34
N GLY A 29 -16.03 -0.81 1.77
CA GLY A 29 -17.32 -1.36 1.32
C GLY A 29 -18.03 -0.57 0.22
N LYS A 30 -17.49 0.56 -0.26
CA LYS A 30 -18.10 1.44 -1.25
C LYS A 30 -17.35 1.43 -2.57
N LYS A 31 -18.10 1.35 -3.67
CA LYS A 31 -17.61 1.58 -5.04
C LYS A 31 -17.46 3.08 -5.26
N ILE A 32 -16.26 3.63 -5.08
CA ILE A 32 -15.99 5.04 -5.38
C ILE A 32 -15.85 5.21 -6.89
N GLY A 33 -16.75 6.01 -7.49
CA GLY A 33 -16.72 6.38 -8.91
C GLY A 33 -15.81 7.59 -9.19
N PRO A 34 -15.43 7.83 -10.46
CA PRO A 34 -14.56 8.93 -10.83
C PRO A 34 -15.38 10.22 -10.98
N ASP A 35 -15.56 11.02 -9.92
CA ASP A 35 -16.14 12.38 -10.05
C ASP A 35 -15.09 13.47 -9.77
N PRO A 36 -14.56 14.14 -10.79
CA PRO A 36 -13.38 15.00 -10.70
C PRO A 36 -13.53 16.31 -9.92
N ARG A 37 -14.69 16.61 -9.29
CA ARG A 37 -14.97 17.97 -8.79
C ARG A 37 -14.92 18.19 -7.27
N ASN A 38 -14.69 17.17 -6.43
CA ASN A 38 -14.55 17.36 -4.97
C ASN A 38 -13.79 16.19 -4.28
N PHE A 39 -12.48 16.05 -4.50
CA PHE A 39 -11.71 14.88 -4.03
C PHE A 39 -10.91 15.07 -2.73
N ASN A 40 -11.38 15.90 -1.79
CA ASN A 40 -11.07 15.67 -0.37
C ASN A 40 -11.95 14.52 0.13
N GLN A 41 -11.70 13.30 -0.34
CA GLN A 41 -12.47 12.14 0.13
C GLN A 41 -11.91 11.68 1.46
N ARG A 42 -12.54 12.19 2.53
CA ARG A 42 -12.52 11.49 3.81
C ARG A 42 -13.18 10.14 3.58
N VAL A 43 -12.39 9.07 3.50
CA VAL A 43 -12.96 7.74 3.39
C VAL A 43 -13.41 7.33 4.78
N SER A 44 -14.64 7.73 5.12
CA SER A 44 -15.25 7.43 6.41
C SER A 44 -15.60 5.94 6.45
N LEU A 45 -14.85 5.18 7.24
CA LEU A 45 -15.13 3.81 7.63
C LEU A 45 -15.92 3.76 8.94
N GLY A 46 -16.86 4.68 9.14
CA GLY A 46 -17.39 4.94 10.48
C GLY A 46 -16.25 5.39 11.41
N ARG A 47 -15.99 4.65 12.50
CA ARG A 47 -15.01 4.97 13.57
C ARG A 47 -13.54 4.98 13.13
N HIS A 48 -13.20 4.47 11.94
CA HIS A 48 -11.83 4.50 11.41
C HIS A 48 -11.70 5.54 10.32
N ASP A 49 -11.42 6.79 10.69
CA ASP A 49 -11.06 7.80 9.70
C ASP A 49 -9.70 7.47 9.09
N LEU A 50 -9.71 6.82 7.93
CA LEU A 50 -8.56 6.82 7.05
C LEU A 50 -8.63 8.11 6.21
N LEU A 51 -7.89 9.13 6.65
CA LEU A 51 -7.72 10.33 5.84
C LEU A 51 -6.73 10.03 4.70
N ILE A 52 -7.21 9.35 3.65
CA ILE A 52 -6.52 9.37 2.36
C ILE A 52 -6.71 10.78 1.80
N ARG A 53 -5.78 11.69 2.10
CA ARG A 53 -5.66 12.94 1.35
C ARG A 53 -5.19 12.56 -0.05
N THR A 54 -6.15 12.24 -0.91
CA THR A 54 -5.97 12.23 -2.35
C THR A 54 -5.76 13.68 -2.77
N PHE A 55 -4.56 14.24 -2.54
CA PHE A 55 -4.15 15.41 -3.29
C PHE A 55 -4.37 15.09 -4.78
N PRO A 56 -4.85 16.03 -5.61
CA PRO A 56 -5.15 15.75 -7.00
C PRO A 56 -3.84 15.55 -7.77
N LYS A 57 -3.26 14.35 -7.66
CA LYS A 57 -2.56 13.67 -8.73
C LYS A 57 -2.79 12.17 -8.50
N GLY A 58 -3.98 11.67 -8.86
CA GLY A 58 -4.20 10.21 -8.89
C GLY A 58 -3.10 9.55 -9.71
N ALA A 59 -2.49 8.45 -9.22
CA ALA A 59 -1.29 7.83 -9.80
C ALA A 59 -0.38 8.83 -10.54
N PHE A 60 0.40 9.60 -9.79
CA PHE A 60 1.25 10.61 -10.41
C PHE A 60 2.39 9.93 -11.17
N ARG A 61 2.52 10.27 -12.46
CA ARG A 61 3.70 9.96 -13.25
C ARG A 61 4.64 11.15 -13.20
N LEU A 62 5.70 11.05 -12.41
CA LEU A 62 6.92 11.81 -12.69
C LEU A 62 7.66 10.98 -13.77
N LYS A 63 8.04 11.59 -14.90
CA LYS A 63 8.64 10.94 -16.10
C LYS A 63 9.13 9.50 -15.83
N GLY A 64 8.33 8.49 -16.20
CA GLY A 64 8.69 7.07 -16.14
C GLY A 64 8.30 6.28 -14.88
N GLU A 65 7.93 6.91 -13.77
CA GLU A 65 7.64 6.20 -12.51
C GLU A 65 6.17 6.32 -12.08
N GLN A 66 5.54 5.20 -11.73
CA GLN A 66 4.19 5.15 -11.16
C GLN A 66 4.26 4.77 -9.67
N ILE A 67 3.60 5.57 -8.83
CA ILE A 67 3.33 5.32 -7.40
C ILE A 67 1.81 5.33 -7.22
N ASP A 68 1.27 4.37 -6.46
CA ASP A 68 -0.18 4.15 -6.38
C ASP A 68 -0.92 5.21 -5.58
N GLY A 69 -0.29 5.79 -4.55
CA GLY A 69 -0.90 6.86 -3.76
C GLY A 69 0.01 7.44 -2.69
N SER A 70 -0.58 8.24 -1.81
CA SER A 70 0.10 8.81 -0.64
C SER A 70 -0.89 9.18 0.46
N PHE A 71 -0.45 9.24 1.71
CA PHE A 71 -1.23 9.76 2.83
C PHE A 71 -0.35 10.54 3.83
N LEU A 72 -1.00 11.31 4.69
CA LEU A 72 -0.35 12.05 5.77
C LEU A 72 -0.57 11.32 7.09
N LEU A 73 0.50 11.03 7.81
CA LEU A 73 0.46 10.47 9.17
C LEU A 73 1.49 11.21 10.01
N ASN A 74 1.07 11.75 11.15
CA ASN A 74 1.93 12.49 12.09
C ASN A 74 2.75 13.61 11.42
N ASN A 75 2.10 14.32 10.50
CA ASN A 75 2.70 15.40 9.70
C ASN A 75 3.79 14.94 8.70
N GLU A 76 3.93 13.63 8.49
CA GLU A 76 4.86 13.03 7.54
C GLU A 76 4.11 12.45 6.34
N THR A 77 4.66 12.66 5.15
CA THR A 77 4.07 12.10 3.91
C THR A 77 4.59 10.70 3.66
N TYR A 78 3.66 9.76 3.54
CA TYR A 78 3.92 8.38 3.16
C TYR A 78 3.45 8.15 1.73
N LEU A 79 4.36 7.64 0.89
CA LEU A 79 4.05 7.15 -0.44
C LEU A 79 3.63 5.69 -0.35
N VAL A 80 2.66 5.28 -1.17
CA VAL A 80 2.05 3.95 -1.11
C VAL A 80 2.22 3.23 -2.43
N GLU A 81 2.66 1.99 -2.35
CA GLU A 81 2.55 0.99 -3.42
C GLU A 81 1.66 -0.15 -2.93
N ALA A 82 0.72 -0.60 -3.76
CA ALA A 82 -0.19 -1.69 -3.42
C ALA A 82 -0.15 -2.79 -4.48
N LYS A 83 0.18 -4.01 -4.05
CA LYS A 83 0.22 -5.22 -4.89
C LYS A 83 -0.93 -6.16 -4.55
N TRP A 84 -1.83 -6.36 -5.52
CA TRP A 84 -3.08 -7.13 -5.34
C TRP A 84 -3.17 -8.38 -6.22
N HIS A 85 -2.28 -9.32 -5.97
CA HIS A 85 -2.24 -10.64 -6.60
C HIS A 85 -2.24 -11.75 -5.54
N SER A 86 -2.41 -12.99 -5.98
CA SER A 86 -2.44 -14.18 -5.13
C SER A 86 -1.05 -14.69 -4.70
N THR A 87 0.03 -14.26 -5.37
CA THR A 87 1.40 -14.68 -5.04
C THR A 87 2.01 -13.83 -3.93
N LYS A 88 2.87 -14.39 -3.08
CA LYS A 88 3.57 -13.58 -2.08
C LYS A 88 4.61 -12.67 -2.74
N THR A 89 4.78 -11.46 -2.19
CA THR A 89 5.75 -10.46 -2.66
C THR A 89 7.15 -10.80 -2.16
N GLY A 90 8.14 -10.73 -3.06
CA GLY A 90 9.56 -10.93 -2.74
C GLY A 90 10.33 -9.61 -2.57
N ASN A 91 11.65 -9.71 -2.38
CA ASN A 91 12.52 -8.52 -2.21
C ASN A 91 12.58 -7.62 -3.46
N ALA A 92 12.49 -8.18 -4.66
CA ALA A 92 12.64 -7.44 -5.91
C ALA A 92 11.63 -6.29 -6.02
N ASP A 93 10.38 -6.54 -5.64
CA ASP A 93 9.33 -5.52 -5.63
C ASP A 93 9.59 -4.43 -4.56
N LEU A 94 10.08 -4.84 -3.37
CA LEU A 94 10.42 -3.92 -2.29
C LEU A 94 11.60 -3.01 -2.68
N HIS A 95 12.63 -3.57 -3.31
CA HIS A 95 13.76 -2.81 -3.86
C HIS A 95 13.32 -1.87 -4.98
N ALA A 96 12.47 -2.32 -5.89
CA ALA A 96 11.95 -1.48 -6.96
C ALA A 96 11.20 -0.27 -6.38
N PHE A 97 10.33 -0.48 -5.38
CA PHE A 97 9.62 0.62 -4.72
C PHE A 97 10.57 1.53 -3.93
N HIS A 98 11.55 0.98 -3.21
CA HIS A 98 12.54 1.79 -2.49
C HIS A 98 13.37 2.67 -3.43
N GLY A 99 13.78 2.15 -4.60
CA GLY A 99 14.45 2.95 -5.61
C GLY A 99 13.61 4.14 -6.07
N LYS A 100 12.29 3.96 -6.22
CA LYS A 100 11.36 5.08 -6.50
C LYS A 100 11.34 6.10 -5.37
N LEU A 101 11.44 5.66 -4.11
CA LEU A 101 11.48 6.54 -2.93
C LEU A 101 12.80 7.28 -2.77
N ASP A 102 13.92 6.71 -3.23
CA ASP A 102 15.24 7.35 -3.19
C ASP A 102 15.36 8.51 -4.18
N GLN A 103 14.54 8.51 -5.23
CA GLN A 103 14.38 9.65 -6.14
C GLN A 103 13.44 10.73 -5.60
N LYS A 104 12.91 10.57 -4.38
CA LYS A 104 12.08 11.58 -3.70
C LYS A 104 12.92 12.26 -2.64
N ILE A 105 12.36 13.31 -2.04
CA ILE A 105 13.05 14.06 -1.02
C ILE A 105 13.42 13.17 0.18
N SER A 106 14.55 13.46 0.84
CA SER A 106 15.19 12.54 1.79
C SER A 106 14.29 12.05 2.93
N TRP A 107 13.30 12.85 3.34
CA TRP A 107 12.33 12.51 4.39
C TRP A 107 11.11 11.71 3.90
N ALA A 108 11.02 11.39 2.61
CA ALA A 108 9.92 10.61 2.06
C ALA A 108 9.94 9.17 2.60
N ARG A 109 8.82 8.74 3.17
CA ARG A 109 8.63 7.38 3.68
C ARG A 109 7.69 6.59 2.78
N GLY A 110 7.81 5.27 2.83
CA GLY A 110 7.01 4.35 2.04
C GLY A 110 6.15 3.44 2.89
N VAL A 111 4.99 3.08 2.35
CA VAL A 111 4.22 1.91 2.77
C VAL A 111 4.02 1.00 1.58
N PHE A 112 4.41 -0.26 1.74
CA PHE A 112 4.17 -1.30 0.75
C PHE A 112 3.06 -2.22 1.23
N ILE A 113 1.95 -2.25 0.51
CA ILE A 113 0.80 -3.09 0.82
C ILE A 113 0.82 -4.30 -0.12
N SER A 114 0.88 -5.51 0.44
CA SER A 114 0.76 -6.75 -0.34
C SER A 114 -0.42 -7.59 0.11
N TRP A 115 -1.40 -7.81 -0.77
CA TRP A 115 -2.59 -8.59 -0.44
C TRP A 115 -2.26 -10.02 0.03
N ALA A 116 -1.47 -10.77 -0.75
CA ALA A 116 -1.04 -12.12 -0.39
C ALA A 116 0.08 -12.15 0.67
N GLY A 117 0.62 -10.99 1.07
CA GLY A 117 1.72 -10.87 2.01
C GLY A 117 3.09 -11.09 1.36
N PHE A 118 4.10 -11.36 2.19
CA PHE A 118 5.51 -11.37 1.80
C PHE A 118 6.13 -12.76 1.97
N THR A 119 7.11 -13.09 1.14
CA THR A 119 7.92 -14.29 1.34
C THR A 119 8.92 -14.06 2.46
N LYS A 120 9.20 -15.10 3.25
CA LYS A 120 10.19 -15.01 4.34
C LYS A 120 11.58 -14.64 3.80
N SER A 121 12.04 -15.35 2.77
CA SER A 121 13.30 -15.05 2.07
C SER A 121 13.33 -13.64 1.47
N GLY A 122 12.19 -13.13 1.01
CA GLY A 122 12.07 -11.77 0.50
C GLY A 122 12.23 -10.71 1.59
N LEU A 123 11.66 -10.94 2.78
CA LEU A 123 11.84 -10.05 3.93
C LEU A 123 13.26 -10.14 4.50
N ASP A 124 13.82 -11.35 4.57
CA ASP A 124 15.20 -11.57 5.04
C ASP A 124 16.20 -10.83 4.13
N ALA A 125 16.03 -10.94 2.80
CA ALA A 125 16.86 -10.23 1.84
C ALA A 125 16.58 -8.71 1.77
N TRP A 126 15.36 -8.28 2.10
CA TRP A 126 15.02 -6.86 2.20
C TRP A 126 15.80 -6.16 3.33
N GLY A 127 15.98 -6.87 4.45
CA GLY A 127 16.84 -6.44 5.55
C GLY A 127 16.25 -5.30 6.38
N ARG A 128 17.14 -4.55 7.04
CA ARG A 128 16.83 -3.48 7.99
C ARG A 128 17.27 -2.11 7.45
N GLY A 129 16.89 -1.03 8.15
CA GLY A 129 17.34 0.33 7.86
C GLY A 129 16.72 0.97 6.62
N LYS A 130 15.60 0.44 6.14
CA LYS A 130 14.87 0.97 4.98
C LYS A 130 13.70 1.84 5.44
N LYS A 131 13.28 2.77 4.59
CA LYS A 131 12.18 3.71 4.87
C LYS A 131 10.80 3.21 4.41
N VAL A 132 10.62 1.89 4.27
CA VAL A 132 9.39 1.25 3.79
C VAL A 132 8.80 0.34 4.86
N ILE A 133 7.60 0.66 5.33
CA ILE A 133 6.82 -0.20 6.22
C ILE A 133 5.96 -1.14 5.39
N CYS A 134 5.96 -2.42 5.74
CA CYS A 134 5.20 -3.45 5.04
C CYS A 134 3.87 -3.77 5.74
N VAL A 135 2.80 -3.86 4.96
CA VAL A 135 1.46 -4.22 5.41
C VAL A 135 0.90 -5.33 4.51
N SER A 136 0.37 -6.39 5.11
CA SER A 136 -0.22 -7.50 4.37
C SER A 136 -1.75 -7.40 4.28
N GLY A 137 -2.36 -8.14 3.35
CA GLY A 137 -3.83 -8.31 3.33
C GLY A 137 -4.35 -8.95 4.62
N TYR A 138 -3.57 -9.84 5.24
CA TYR A 138 -3.89 -10.41 6.56
C TYR A 138 -3.99 -9.32 7.63
N ASP A 139 -3.05 -8.37 7.65
CA ASP A 139 -3.08 -7.23 8.58
C ASP A 139 -4.35 -6.40 8.38
N LEU A 140 -4.71 -6.11 7.13
CA LEU A 140 -5.89 -5.31 6.80
C LEU A 140 -7.21 -6.00 7.18
N VAL A 141 -7.32 -7.30 6.92
CA VAL A 141 -8.53 -8.08 7.27
C VAL A 141 -8.73 -8.11 8.78
N LEU A 142 -7.69 -8.42 9.55
CA LEU A 142 -7.80 -8.47 11.01
C LEU A 142 -7.96 -7.09 11.62
N MET A 143 -7.36 -6.06 11.04
CA MET A 143 -7.59 -4.67 11.44
C MET A 143 -9.07 -4.32 11.36
N LEU A 144 -9.72 -4.61 10.22
CA LEU A 144 -11.14 -4.37 10.02
C LEU A 144 -11.99 -5.21 10.97
N LYS A 145 -11.70 -6.51 11.08
CA LYS A 145 -12.43 -7.46 11.94
C LYS A 145 -12.42 -7.06 13.42
N ASN A 146 -11.31 -6.47 13.88
CA ASN A 146 -11.11 -6.12 15.29
C ASN A 146 -11.31 -4.62 15.56
N ASN A 147 -11.90 -3.90 14.61
CA ASN A 147 -12.17 -2.47 14.75
C ASN A 147 -10.92 -1.67 15.15
N ILE A 148 -9.75 -2.02 14.60
CA ILE A 148 -8.50 -1.29 14.73
C ILE A 148 -8.42 -0.27 13.58
N SER A 149 -8.06 0.98 13.86
CA SER A 149 -7.89 1.95 12.76
C SER A 149 -6.60 1.69 12.00
N PHE A 150 -6.57 2.00 10.70
CA PHE A 150 -5.33 1.96 9.91
C PHE A 150 -4.24 2.87 10.50
N ARG A 151 -4.62 4.01 11.08
CA ARG A 151 -3.72 4.87 11.84
C ARG A 151 -3.03 4.11 12.97
N MET A 152 -3.80 3.46 13.85
CA MET A 152 -3.26 2.71 14.99
C MET A 152 -2.34 1.57 14.52
N LEU A 153 -2.77 0.82 13.50
CA LEU A 153 -1.96 -0.24 12.90
C LEU A 153 -0.61 0.30 12.40
N MET A 154 -0.64 1.42 11.68
CA MET A 154 0.57 2.04 11.14
C MET A 154 1.47 2.60 12.23
N GLU A 155 0.92 3.32 13.21
CA GLU A 155 1.66 3.86 14.35
C GLU A 155 2.39 2.75 15.11
N GLU A 156 1.73 1.63 15.39
CA GLU A 156 2.38 0.47 16.03
C GLU A 156 3.43 -0.19 15.15
N LYS A 157 3.17 -0.38 13.85
CA LYS A 157 4.17 -0.93 12.91
C LYS A 157 5.41 -0.04 12.82
N ILE A 158 5.22 1.29 12.77
CA ILE A 158 6.30 2.28 12.74
C ILE A 158 7.10 2.22 14.04
N ARG A 159 6.43 2.18 15.19
CA ARG A 159 7.08 2.06 16.50
C ARG A 159 7.95 0.80 16.57
N ARG A 160 7.41 -0.36 16.19
CA ARG A 160 8.16 -1.63 16.17
C ARG A 160 9.33 -1.60 15.19
N ALA A 161 9.15 -0.99 14.02
CA ALA A 161 10.23 -0.81 13.05
C ALA A 161 11.36 0.07 13.60
N ALA A 162 11.02 1.14 14.33
CA ALA A 162 12.01 2.00 14.98
C ALA A 162 12.76 1.29 16.12
N GLU A 163 12.06 0.48 16.91
CA GLU A 163 12.63 -0.25 18.06
C GLU A 163 13.50 -1.44 17.63
N THR A 164 13.12 -2.17 16.58
CA THR A 164 13.73 -3.48 16.24
C THR A 164 14.43 -3.49 14.89
N GLY A 165 14.17 -2.51 14.04
CA GLY A 165 14.55 -2.52 12.63
C GLY A 165 13.73 -3.47 11.75
N ASN A 166 12.74 -4.19 12.31
CA ASN A 166 11.88 -5.08 11.53
C ASN A 166 10.76 -4.28 10.82
N LEU A 167 10.79 -4.29 9.49
CA LEU A 167 9.88 -3.52 8.65
C LEU A 167 8.56 -4.24 8.35
N TYR A 168 8.44 -5.50 8.75
CA TYR A 168 7.21 -6.28 8.69
C TYR A 168 6.99 -7.07 9.97
N ILE A 169 5.99 -6.66 10.74
CA ILE A 169 5.45 -7.40 11.87
C ILE A 169 3.96 -7.64 11.63
N LYS A 170 3.47 -8.85 11.88
CA LYS A 170 2.04 -9.15 11.69
C LYS A 170 1.21 -8.46 12.76
N ILE A 171 -0.02 -8.12 12.41
CA ILE A 171 -0.95 -7.47 13.35
C ILE A 171 -1.22 -8.31 14.61
N ASP A 172 -1.25 -9.64 14.53
CA ASP A 172 -1.49 -10.52 15.69
C ASP A 172 -0.26 -10.66 16.60
N GLU A 173 0.92 -10.24 16.14
CA GLU A 173 2.11 -10.06 16.98
C GLU A 173 2.14 -8.67 17.66
N ILE A 174 1.42 -7.69 17.11
CA ILE A 174 1.22 -6.37 17.72
C ILE A 174 0.11 -6.46 18.77
N TYR A 175 -1.02 -7.06 18.40
CA TYR A 175 -2.21 -7.20 19.23
C TYR A 175 -2.53 -8.68 19.43
N PRO A 176 -1.95 -9.36 20.44
CA PRO A 176 -2.08 -10.80 20.61
C PRO A 176 -3.51 -11.27 20.93
N ASN A 177 -4.36 -10.38 21.44
CA ASN A 177 -5.71 -10.69 21.93
C ASN A 177 -6.82 -10.43 20.90
N ILE A 178 -6.49 -10.24 19.63
CA ILE A 178 -7.46 -9.99 18.57
C ILE A 178 -8.10 -11.28 18.06
N SER A 179 -9.35 -11.19 17.60
CA SER A 179 -10.06 -12.29 16.94
C SER A 179 -9.45 -12.56 15.56
N LYS A 180 -8.92 -13.78 15.36
CA LYS A 180 -8.35 -14.27 14.08
C LYS A 180 -9.44 -14.75 13.15
#